data_AF-A0A252F0T2-F1
#
_entry.id   AF-A0A252F0T2-F1
#
_cell.length_a   1.000
_cell.length_b   1.000
_cell.length_c   1.000
_cell.angle_alpha   90.00
_cell.angle_beta   90.00
_cell.angle_gamma   90.00
#
_symmetry.space_group_name_H-M   'P 1'
#
loop_
_entity.id
_entity.type
_entity.pdbx_description
1 polymer ?
#
loop_
_entity_poly.entity_id
_entity_poly.type
_entity_poly.pdbx_seq_one_letter_code
_entity_poly.pdbx_strand_id
1 'polypeptide(L)'
;MAKKKSFIDNPALQFISTAEPEETRQEERELPASQAKPAEKPPEGYKLNPLYVETKSRRLQLVLQPSLYDRVKAGAAAAGLSVNEYVHQILDTATREE
;
A
#
# COMPACT_ATOMS: atom_id res chain seq x y z
N MET A 1 -31.44 -51.71 -18.41
CA MET A 1 -31.67 -50.75 -17.31
C MET A 1 -30.45 -49.82 -17.23
N ALA A 2 -30.57 -48.59 -17.72
CA ALA A 2 -29.46 -47.63 -17.77
C ALA A 2 -29.42 -46.82 -16.47
N LYS A 3 -28.32 -46.94 -15.71
CA LYS A 3 -28.08 -46.17 -14.48
C LYS A 3 -27.77 -44.73 -14.88
N LYS A 4 -28.73 -43.81 -14.70
CA LYS A 4 -28.54 -42.37 -14.92
C LYS A 4 -27.46 -41.89 -13.95
N LYS A 5 -26.30 -41.45 -14.46
CA LYS A 5 -25.26 -40.79 -13.67
C LYS A 5 -25.80 -39.43 -13.26
N SER A 6 -26.05 -39.24 -11.97
CA SER A 6 -26.48 -37.97 -11.38
C SER A 6 -25.29 -37.02 -11.28
N PHE A 7 -25.27 -35.99 -12.13
CA PHE A 7 -24.28 -34.90 -12.10
C PHE A 7 -24.65 -33.81 -11.07
N ILE A 8 -25.08 -34.21 -9.87
CA ILE A 8 -25.63 -33.29 -8.85
C ILE A 8 -24.52 -32.71 -7.95
N ASP A 9 -23.26 -33.08 -8.12
CA ASP A 9 -22.14 -32.45 -7.43
C ASP A 9 -21.37 -31.55 -8.39
N ASN A 10 -21.90 -30.34 -8.64
CA ASN A 10 -21.13 -29.29 -9.30
C ASN A 10 -20.07 -28.78 -8.30
N PRO A 11 -18.77 -29.03 -8.53
CA PRO A 11 -17.71 -28.69 -7.58
C PRO A 11 -17.61 -27.19 -7.28
N ALA A 12 -18.24 -26.33 -8.09
CA ALA A 12 -18.34 -24.90 -7.84
C ALA A 12 -19.11 -24.55 -6.55
N LEU A 13 -20.07 -25.39 -6.12
CA LEU A 13 -20.86 -25.13 -4.91
C LEU A 13 -20.03 -25.27 -3.61
N GLN A 14 -18.92 -26.01 -3.64
CA GLN A 14 -18.00 -26.09 -2.50
C GLN A 14 -17.20 -24.79 -2.29
N PHE A 15 -17.06 -23.98 -3.33
CA PHE A 15 -16.36 -22.68 -3.26
C PHE A 15 -17.27 -21.51 -2.89
N ILE A 16 -18.59 -21.64 -3.07
CA ILE A 16 -19.55 -20.58 -2.73
C ILE A 16 -19.89 -20.60 -1.23
N SER A 17 -19.88 -21.77 -0.58
CA SER A 17 -20.23 -21.91 0.84
C SER A 17 -19.13 -21.51 1.84
N THR A 18 -18.07 -20.84 1.40
CA THR A 18 -17.12 -20.11 2.27
C THR A 18 -17.23 -18.59 2.11
N ALA A 19 -18.35 -18.10 1.57
CA ALA A 19 -18.77 -16.72 1.81
C ALA A 19 -19.40 -16.63 3.20
N GLU A 20 -18.56 -16.58 4.25
CA GLU A 20 -18.94 -15.82 5.42
C GLU A 20 -19.24 -14.38 4.96
N PRO A 21 -20.37 -13.78 5.37
CA PRO A 21 -20.54 -12.35 5.18
C PRO A 21 -19.46 -11.67 6.03
N GLU A 22 -18.41 -11.14 5.40
CA GLU A 22 -17.60 -10.11 6.04
C GLU A 22 -18.52 -8.90 6.23
N GLU A 23 -19.22 -8.90 7.37
CA GLU A 23 -19.61 -7.70 8.07
C GLU A 23 -18.37 -6.81 8.16
N THR A 24 -18.35 -5.75 7.37
CA THR A 24 -17.90 -4.41 7.72
C THR A 24 -16.94 -4.33 8.93
N ARG A 25 -15.78 -4.97 8.87
CA ARG A 25 -14.75 -4.81 9.89
C ARG A 25 -13.93 -3.60 9.50
N GLN A 26 -14.48 -2.43 9.79
CA GLN A 26 -13.70 -1.23 10.02
C GLN A 26 -12.80 -1.52 11.23
N GLU A 27 -11.67 -2.19 11.01
CA GLU A 27 -10.56 -2.12 11.95
C GLU A 27 -9.88 -0.77 11.73
N GLU A 28 -10.50 0.24 12.33
CA GLU A 28 -9.81 1.41 12.82
C GLU A 28 -8.73 0.91 13.79
N ARG A 29 -7.59 0.53 13.23
CA ARG A 29 -6.39 0.30 14.02
C ARG A 29 -5.91 1.69 14.43
N GLU A 30 -6.40 2.13 15.58
CA GLU A 30 -5.87 3.24 16.35
C GLU A 30 -4.37 2.97 16.59
N LEU A 31 -3.54 3.42 15.66
CA LEU A 31 -2.12 3.59 15.89
C LEU A 31 -1.99 4.75 16.88
N PRO A 32 -1.18 4.62 17.94
CA PRO A 32 -1.05 5.66 18.94
C PRO A 32 -0.59 6.94 18.25
N ALA A 33 -1.39 7.99 18.42
CA ALA A 33 -1.10 9.35 18.00
C ALA A 33 0.23 9.82 18.61
N SER A 34 1.33 9.51 17.93
CA SER A 34 2.63 10.08 18.23
C SER A 34 2.97 11.10 17.14
N GLN A 35 2.57 12.34 17.45
CA GLN A 35 3.21 13.57 16.97
C GLN A 35 3.10 13.87 15.47
N ALA A 36 1.89 13.84 14.92
CA ALA A 36 1.59 14.78 13.85
C ALA A 36 1.40 16.16 14.51
N LYS A 37 2.39 17.06 14.33
CA LYS A 37 2.20 18.50 14.58
C LYS A 37 0.84 18.89 13.95
N PRO A 38 -0.01 19.67 14.62
CA PRO A 38 -1.26 20.10 14.01
C PRO A 38 -0.88 20.92 12.78
N ALA A 39 -1.01 20.30 11.60
CA ALA A 39 -1.13 21.04 10.37
C ALA A 39 -2.38 21.88 10.57
N GLU A 40 -2.17 23.16 10.87
CA GLU A 40 -3.23 24.16 10.93
C GLU A 40 -4.11 23.91 9.71
N LYS A 41 -5.33 23.41 9.96
CA LYS A 41 -6.33 23.34 8.90
C LYS A 41 -6.42 24.77 8.37
N PRO A 42 -6.22 24.99 7.06
CA PRO A 42 -6.28 26.33 6.53
C PRO A 42 -7.65 26.93 6.88
N PRO A 43 -7.70 28.23 7.24
CA PRO A 43 -8.94 28.88 7.67
C PRO A 43 -10.06 28.66 6.65
N GLU A 44 -11.30 28.49 7.14
CA GLU A 44 -12.47 28.20 6.29
C GLU A 44 -12.53 29.17 5.10
N GLY A 45 -12.44 28.62 3.89
CA GLY A 45 -12.44 29.39 2.64
C GLY A 45 -11.11 29.47 1.91
N TYR A 46 -9.99 29.05 2.52
CA TYR A 46 -8.70 28.96 1.81
C TYR A 46 -8.54 27.61 1.11
N LYS A 47 -8.60 27.62 -0.23
CA LYS A 47 -8.17 26.48 -1.04
C LYS A 47 -6.65 26.44 -1.00
N LEU A 48 -6.10 25.47 -0.28
CA LEU A 48 -4.68 25.18 -0.32
C LEU A 48 -4.32 24.88 -1.77
N ASN A 49 -3.40 25.67 -2.37
CA ASN A 49 -3.09 25.54 -3.78
C ASN A 49 -2.69 24.09 -4.06
N PRO A 50 -3.47 23.32 -4.84
CA PRO A 50 -3.20 21.90 -5.06
C PRO A 50 -1.89 21.68 -5.85
N LEU A 51 -1.36 22.75 -6.45
CA LEU A 51 -0.05 22.77 -7.11
C LEU A 51 1.13 22.64 -6.13
N TYR A 52 0.95 22.92 -4.85
CA TYR A 52 2.04 22.98 -3.86
C TYR A 52 2.06 21.81 -2.86
N VAL A 53 1.07 20.91 -2.91
CA VAL A 53 1.11 19.65 -2.13
C VAL A 53 1.39 18.52 -3.08
N GLU A 54 2.67 18.30 -3.34
CA GLU A 54 3.10 17.17 -4.16
C GLU A 54 2.83 15.86 -3.41
N THR A 55 1.85 15.12 -3.91
CA THR A 55 1.51 13.79 -3.40
C THR A 55 2.20 12.74 -4.25
N LYS A 56 2.71 11.68 -3.61
CA LYS A 56 3.39 10.56 -4.30
C LYS A 56 2.38 9.75 -5.12
N SER A 57 2.08 10.24 -6.33
CA SER A 57 0.99 9.74 -7.18
C SER A 57 1.45 8.86 -8.34
N ARG A 58 2.74 8.87 -8.68
CA ARG A 58 3.33 8.09 -9.78
C ARG A 58 4.05 6.85 -9.25
N ARG A 59 3.87 5.71 -9.93
CA ARG A 59 4.52 4.43 -9.62
C ARG A 59 5.64 4.15 -10.61
N LEU A 60 6.78 3.73 -10.10
CA LEU A 60 7.96 3.32 -10.87
C LEU A 60 8.26 1.85 -10.55
N GLN A 61 8.44 1.02 -11.57
CA GLN A 61 8.92 -0.35 -11.41
C GLN A 61 10.43 -0.40 -11.70
N LEU A 62 11.22 -0.76 -10.69
CA LEU A 62 12.67 -0.89 -10.80
C LEU A 62 13.07 -2.36 -10.92
N VAL A 63 13.90 -2.68 -11.91
CA VAL A 63 14.56 -3.98 -12.01
C VAL A 63 15.96 -3.83 -11.42
N LEU A 64 16.22 -4.51 -10.30
CA LEU A 64 17.47 -4.41 -9.55
C LEU A 64 18.23 -5.73 -9.57
N GLN A 65 19.55 -5.66 -9.44
CA GLN A 65 20.36 -6.85 -9.14
C GLN A 65 20.07 -7.33 -7.70
N PRO A 66 20.13 -8.65 -7.42
CA PRO A 66 19.84 -9.18 -6.09
C PRO A 66 20.72 -8.56 -4.99
N SER A 67 22.02 -8.44 -5.24
CA SER A 67 22.98 -7.84 -4.31
C SER A 67 22.72 -6.35 -4.04
N LEU A 68 22.17 -5.63 -5.02
CA LEU A 68 21.76 -4.23 -4.84
C LEU A 68 20.48 -4.15 -4.03
N TYR A 69 19.50 -5.02 -4.30
CA TYR A 69 18.26 -5.10 -3.54
C TYR A 69 18.53 -5.34 -2.04
N ASP A 70 19.42 -6.28 -1.71
CA ASP A 70 19.77 -6.57 -0.32
C ASP A 70 20.42 -5.38 0.39
N ARG A 71 21.32 -4.66 -0.30
CA ARG A 71 21.94 -3.44 0.24
C ARG A 71 20.92 -2.33 0.48
N VAL A 72 19.98 -2.13 -0.45
CA VAL A 72 18.90 -1.13 -0.30
C VAL A 72 17.99 -1.51 0.87
N LYS A 73 17.64 -2.79 1.01
CA LYS A 73 16.82 -3.28 2.12
C LYS A 73 17.51 -3.10 3.47
N ALA A 74 18.81 -3.40 3.55
CA ALA A 74 19.61 -3.17 4.75
C ALA A 74 19.71 -1.66 5.10
N GLY A 75 19.93 -0.81 4.09
CA GLY A 75 19.93 0.65 4.27
C GLY A 75 18.60 1.20 4.78
N ALA A 76 17.49 0.74 4.21
CA ALA A 76 16.15 1.12 4.66
C ALA A 76 15.89 0.69 6.12
N ALA A 77 16.29 -0.54 6.48
CA ALA A 77 16.17 -1.04 7.85
C ALA A 77 17.01 -0.23 8.85
N ALA A 78 18.25 0.13 8.48
CA ALA A 78 19.12 0.97 9.31
C ALA A 78 18.56 2.39 9.50
N ALA A 79 17.91 2.94 8.48
CA ALA A 79 17.24 4.24 8.54
C ALA A 79 15.87 4.19 9.24
N GLY A 80 15.34 3.00 9.54
CA GLY A 80 13.99 2.83 10.08
C GLY A 80 12.88 3.23 9.10
N LEU A 81 13.17 3.21 7.80
CA LEU A 81 12.26 3.61 6.73
C LEU A 81 11.73 2.40 5.97
N SER A 82 10.56 2.56 5.33
CA SER A 82 10.14 1.57 4.34
C SER A 82 11.09 1.62 3.14
N VAL A 83 11.27 0.48 2.47
CA VAL A 83 12.10 0.39 1.26
C VAL A 83 11.66 1.41 0.22
N ASN A 84 10.36 1.64 0.07
CA ASN A 84 9.82 2.62 -0.86
C ASN A 84 10.19 4.06 -0.48
N GLU A 85 10.10 4.41 0.79
CA GLU A 85 10.47 5.75 1.28
C GLU A 85 11.97 6.00 1.13
N TYR A 86 12.78 4.99 1.45
CA TYR A 86 14.23 5.05 1.34
C TYR A 86 14.67 5.26 -0.12
N VAL A 87 14.08 4.51 -1.05
CA VAL A 87 14.34 4.70 -2.49
C VAL A 87 13.91 6.09 -2.95
N HIS A 88 12.76 6.58 -2.48
CA HIS A 88 12.29 7.92 -2.82
C HIS A 88 13.26 9.01 -2.35
N GLN A 89 13.79 8.92 -1.12
CA GLN A 89 14.78 9.88 -0.61
C GLN A 89 16.08 9.85 -1.40
N ILE A 90 16.57 8.66 -1.78
CA ILE A 90 17.77 8.54 -2.60
C ILE A 90 17.56 9.21 -3.96
N LEU A 91 16.41 8.98 -4.59
CA LEU A 91 16.08 9.59 -5.88
C LEU A 91 15.94 11.11 -5.75
N ASP A 92 15.20 11.61 -4.76
CA ASP A 92 15.05 13.05 -4.48
C ASP A 92 16.43 13.71 -4.32
N THR A 93 17.28 13.13 -3.48
CA THR A 93 18.63 13.64 -3.23
C THR A 93 19.48 13.65 -4.51
N ALA A 94 19.41 12.59 -5.31
CA ALA A 94 20.17 12.48 -6.55
C ALA A 94 19.71 13.44 -7.65
N THR A 95 18.44 13.85 -7.65
CA THR A 95 17.86 14.76 -8.65
C THR A 95 17.78 16.22 -8.19
N ARG A 96 18.19 16.52 -6.95
CA ARG A 96 18.04 17.87 -6.37
C ARG A 96 19.10 18.87 -6.83
N GLU A 97 20.20 18.39 -7.39
CA GLU A 97 21.35 19.19 -7.82
C GLU A 97 21.39 19.46 -9.35
N GLU A 98 20.32 19.10 -10.09
CA GLU A 98 20.08 19.54 -11.47
C GLU A 98 19.13 20.75 -11.53
#